data_AF-A0A1X0NUG8-F1
#
_entry.id   AF-A0A1X0NUG8-F1
#
_cell.length_a   1.000
_cell.length_b   1.000
_cell.length_c   1.000
_cell.angle_alpha   90.00
_cell.angle_beta   90.00
_cell.angle_gamma   90.00
#
_symmetry.space_group_name_H-M   'P 1'
#
loop_
_entity.id
_entity.type
_entity.pdbx_description
1 polymer ?
#
loop_
_entity_poly.entity_id
_entity_poly.type
_entity_poly.pdbx_seq_one_letter_code
_entity_poly.pdbx_strand_id
1 'polypeptide(L)'
;MMSESSVLGSVTGDKSSSSAVVYTPPNSVAVSPSVSPAPAPVPVPVAVPIPASAPVAKAITPPTTTRAAAVSSAADAVASAPAPSNHREKQGTEAAVAASVRGTVEYRAAWDVELWKAVQAARLQRQLEEQKKKALAALAKFVKTKEQHAVANCEIKERDLVRREQRVAEEEKQIERRKWRLTEMEKDLRQLRQQLADARRRAEEDAMVEVQRAKEDAAHTVALQQQRVQAAEAQTQRAEERLQQAQRDYLALSEEFHRFRTRGLTAPPESITSVESRLRAEFAVEQQALQDRLERRHKENEHQLLQRCRELEEENKRLTALATKRREQLRRTTDDLAHLKLVNGALEEQLQRLGTTATSAAGATAAEDSNAASGGKKKRTAELKEGNVVQQAQSVHVSSLVKEIERLRRERRTIVEDSAGALDEDSDVVRCLDARISDMVRELHAHNQEMQQVVG
;
A
#
# COMPACT_ATOMS: atom_id res chain seq x y z
N MET A 1 27.73 58.75 80.42
CA MET A 1 28.88 58.48 79.53
C MET A 1 28.87 56.98 79.28
N MET A 2 28.40 56.54 78.11
CA MET A 2 29.23 56.03 76.98
C MET A 2 29.84 54.65 77.34
N SER A 3 29.66 53.51 76.68
CA SER A 3 29.07 53.14 75.38
C SER A 3 28.81 51.62 75.31
N GLU A 4 27.82 51.23 74.51
CA GLU A 4 27.76 50.10 73.55
C GLU A 4 28.34 48.70 73.87
N SER A 5 27.48 47.66 73.77
CA SER A 5 27.62 46.60 72.74
C SER A 5 26.39 45.67 72.71
N SER A 6 25.64 45.80 71.62
CA SER A 6 24.54 44.92 71.19
C SER A 6 25.08 43.62 70.57
N VAL A 7 24.43 42.49 70.84
CA VAL A 7 24.41 41.33 69.93
C VAL A 7 22.96 40.84 69.81
N LEU A 8 22.33 41.21 68.69
CA LEU A 8 21.05 40.71 68.20
C LEU A 8 21.34 39.59 67.18
N GLY A 9 20.81 38.39 67.45
CA GLY A 9 20.74 37.32 66.47
C GLY A 9 19.62 37.58 65.46
N SER A 10 19.99 37.78 64.20
CA SER A 10 19.09 37.91 63.07
C SER A 10 18.76 36.52 62.52
N VAL A 11 17.48 36.10 62.60
CA VAL A 11 16.94 35.00 61.80
C VAL A 11 16.07 35.65 60.74
N THR A 12 16.57 35.57 59.50
CA THR A 12 15.90 36.00 58.29
C THR A 12 14.63 35.18 58.07
N GLY A 13 13.50 35.88 57.95
CA GLY A 13 12.23 35.30 57.53
C GLY A 13 12.28 34.87 56.06
N ASP A 14 11.99 33.59 55.84
CA ASP A 14 11.72 33.04 54.53
C ASP A 14 10.33 33.45 54.05
N LYS A 15 10.32 33.91 52.80
CA LYS A 15 9.18 34.47 52.10
C LYS A 15 8.13 33.40 51.81
N SER A 16 6.89 33.75 52.09
CA SER A 16 5.68 33.16 51.54
C SER A 16 5.82 32.89 50.04
N SER A 17 6.01 31.62 49.66
CA SER A 17 5.75 31.14 48.31
C SER A 17 4.29 30.71 48.23
N SER A 18 3.47 31.64 47.75
CA SER A 18 2.14 31.39 47.23
C SER A 18 2.26 30.44 46.04
N SER A 19 1.96 29.16 46.24
CA SER A 19 1.85 28.17 45.16
C SER A 19 0.52 28.40 44.46
N ALA A 20 0.56 29.23 43.41
CA ALA A 20 -0.51 29.31 42.43
C ALA A 20 -0.53 27.97 41.67
N VAL A 21 -1.58 27.19 41.90
CA VAL A 21 -1.95 26.04 41.07
C VAL A 21 -2.28 26.58 39.67
N VAL A 22 -1.29 26.56 38.78
CA VAL A 22 -1.48 26.78 37.35
C VAL A 22 -2.21 25.55 36.82
N TYR A 23 -3.53 25.69 36.70
CA TYR A 23 -4.38 24.78 35.95
C TYR A 23 -3.94 24.85 34.48
N THR A 24 -3.13 23.88 34.05
CA THR A 24 -2.87 23.67 32.62
C THR A 24 -4.06 22.90 32.06
N PRO A 25 -4.83 23.46 31.11
CA PRO A 25 -5.88 22.70 30.44
C PRO A 25 -5.23 21.58 29.60
N PRO A 26 -5.89 20.42 29.46
CA PRO A 26 -5.39 19.36 28.62
C PRO A 26 -5.34 19.84 27.17
N ASN A 27 -4.24 19.48 26.51
CA ASN A 27 -3.98 19.64 25.08
C ASN A 27 -5.26 19.59 24.25
N SER A 28 -5.77 20.76 23.92
CA SER A 28 -6.66 20.94 22.80
C SER A 28 -5.83 20.62 21.58
N VAL A 29 -5.99 19.41 21.04
CA VAL A 29 -5.51 19.04 19.72
C VAL A 29 -6.02 20.14 18.79
N ALA A 30 -5.10 21.00 18.39
CA ALA A 30 -5.35 22.03 17.41
C ALA A 30 -5.69 21.31 16.12
N VAL A 31 -6.99 21.06 15.93
CA VAL A 31 -7.61 20.90 14.63
C VAL A 31 -7.27 22.18 13.90
N SER A 32 -6.16 22.13 13.17
CA SER A 32 -5.79 23.17 12.24
C SER A 32 -6.99 23.34 11.32
N PRO A 33 -7.64 24.51 11.27
CA PRO A 33 -8.56 24.75 10.18
C PRO A 33 -7.69 24.68 8.93
N SER A 34 -7.85 23.60 8.17
CA SER A 34 -7.42 23.52 6.80
C SER A 34 -8.09 24.68 6.09
N VAL A 35 -7.40 25.82 6.09
CA VAL A 35 -7.68 26.97 5.24
C VAL A 35 -7.65 26.40 3.84
N SER A 36 -8.85 26.15 3.31
CA SER A 36 -9.02 25.88 1.90
C SER A 36 -8.33 27.04 1.18
N PRO A 37 -7.30 26.80 0.36
CA PRO A 37 -6.79 27.84 -0.49
C PRO A 37 -7.97 28.32 -1.32
N ALA A 38 -8.28 29.61 -1.22
CA ALA A 38 -9.24 30.25 -2.11
C ALA A 38 -8.92 29.79 -3.54
N PRO A 39 -9.93 29.36 -4.32
CA PRO A 39 -9.68 28.95 -5.69
C PRO A 39 -8.99 30.12 -6.40
N ALA A 40 -7.80 29.85 -6.94
CA ALA A 40 -7.11 30.80 -7.79
C ALA A 40 -8.12 31.36 -8.80
N PRO A 41 -8.11 32.68 -9.08
CA PRO A 41 -9.03 33.27 -10.03
C PRO A 41 -8.89 32.51 -11.35
N VAL A 42 -9.98 31.86 -11.76
CA VAL A 42 -10.07 31.20 -13.05
C VAL A 42 -9.63 32.24 -14.09
N PRO A 43 -8.63 31.96 -14.93
CA PRO A 43 -8.28 32.87 -16.00
C PRO A 43 -9.51 33.04 -16.87
N VAL A 44 -10.08 34.24 -16.83
CA VAL A 44 -11.13 34.67 -17.75
C VAL A 44 -10.63 34.31 -19.15
N PRO A 45 -11.37 33.55 -19.96
CA PRO A 45 -10.95 33.30 -21.33
C PRO A 45 -10.80 34.66 -22.01
N VAL A 46 -9.57 34.99 -22.37
CA VAL A 46 -9.25 36.08 -23.28
C VAL A 46 -10.12 35.86 -24.49
N ALA A 47 -11.16 36.69 -24.62
CA ALA A 47 -12.01 36.73 -25.78
C ALA A 47 -11.10 37.00 -26.98
N VAL A 48 -10.87 35.96 -27.77
CA VAL A 48 -10.26 36.10 -29.09
C VAL A 48 -11.19 37.05 -29.86
N PRO A 49 -10.69 38.20 -30.33
CA PRO A 49 -11.51 39.13 -31.08
C PRO A 49 -11.88 38.46 -32.40
N ILE A 50 -13.16 38.19 -32.58
CA ILE A 50 -13.75 37.92 -33.89
C ILE A 50 -13.47 39.17 -34.74
N PRO A 51 -12.76 39.08 -35.88
CA PRO A 51 -12.62 40.22 -36.76
C PRO A 51 -14.00 40.51 -37.38
N ALA A 52 -14.65 41.55 -36.84
CA ALA A 52 -15.78 42.21 -37.46
C ALA A 52 -15.33 42.69 -38.85
N SER A 53 -15.80 41.99 -39.87
CA SER A 53 -15.63 42.40 -41.26
C SER A 53 -16.38 43.72 -41.48
N ALA A 54 -15.65 44.66 -42.06
CA ALA A 54 -16.06 46.03 -42.31
C ALA A 54 -17.33 46.14 -43.18
N PRO A 55 -18.09 47.24 -43.02
CA PRO A 55 -19.24 47.55 -43.87
C PRO A 55 -18.78 48.21 -45.17
N VAL A 56 -19.13 47.62 -46.31
CA VAL A 56 -18.97 48.28 -47.62
C VAL A 56 -20.29 48.97 -47.99
N ALA A 57 -20.16 50.25 -48.28
CA ALA A 57 -21.22 51.17 -48.65
C ALA A 57 -21.76 50.95 -50.07
N LYS A 58 -23.04 51.29 -50.22
CA LYS A 58 -23.68 52.03 -51.32
C LYS A 58 -23.36 51.67 -52.80
N ALA A 59 -24.43 51.19 -53.43
CA ALA A 59 -25.21 51.92 -54.46
C ALA A 59 -25.17 51.41 -55.91
N ILE A 60 -26.33 51.69 -56.55
CA ILE A 60 -26.62 51.81 -57.99
C ILE A 60 -27.16 50.53 -58.68
N THR A 61 -28.27 50.77 -59.38
CA THR A 61 -29.22 49.89 -60.07
C THR A 61 -28.69 49.46 -61.49
N PRO A 62 -29.54 49.01 -62.45
CA PRO A 62 -29.49 47.74 -63.21
C PRO A 62 -28.92 47.97 -64.64
N PRO A 63 -29.22 47.24 -65.77
CA PRO A 63 -30.06 46.04 -66.01
C PRO A 63 -29.48 44.99 -67.01
N THR A 64 -30.32 43.98 -67.33
CA THR A 64 -30.40 43.24 -68.62
C THR A 64 -29.59 41.95 -68.75
N THR A 65 -30.29 40.82 -68.93
CA THR A 65 -30.00 39.66 -69.82
C THR A 65 -31.04 38.59 -69.47
N THR A 66 -32.15 38.50 -70.20
CA THR A 66 -32.31 37.71 -71.44
C THR A 66 -31.84 36.27 -71.27
N ARG A 67 -32.74 35.39 -70.83
CA ARG A 67 -32.61 33.95 -71.08
C ARG A 67 -33.88 33.41 -71.69
N ALA A 68 -33.67 32.80 -72.85
CA ALA A 68 -34.67 32.33 -73.78
C ALA A 68 -35.32 31.01 -73.34
N ALA A 69 -36.54 30.85 -73.87
CA ALA A 69 -37.10 29.64 -74.45
C ALA A 69 -37.24 28.40 -73.55
N ALA A 70 -38.47 28.20 -73.07
CA ALA A 70 -39.05 26.88 -72.91
C ALA A 70 -40.18 26.70 -73.94
N VAL A 71 -40.01 25.62 -74.68
CA VAL A 71 -40.82 24.94 -75.68
C VAL A 71 -42.30 24.79 -75.29
N SER A 72 -43.19 25.08 -76.24
CA SER A 72 -44.57 24.53 -76.42
C SER A 72 -44.95 24.92 -77.86
N SER A 73 -44.96 24.10 -78.91
CA SER A 73 -45.53 22.75 -79.14
C SER A 73 -47.06 22.68 -78.99
N ALA A 74 -47.76 23.29 -79.94
CA ALA A 74 -49.06 22.87 -80.47
C ALA A 74 -49.11 23.46 -81.91
N ALA A 75 -48.94 22.70 -83.00
CA ALA A 75 -49.75 21.62 -83.55
C ALA A 75 -51.22 22.04 -83.81
N ASP A 76 -51.59 21.87 -85.09
CA ASP A 76 -52.93 21.76 -85.68
C ASP A 76 -53.62 22.96 -86.35
N ALA A 77 -54.32 22.58 -87.45
CA ALA A 77 -55.13 23.31 -88.43
C ALA A 77 -54.35 24.02 -89.55
N VAL A 78 -54.00 23.40 -90.70
CA VAL A 78 -54.86 22.81 -91.76
C VAL A 78 -56.01 23.75 -92.17
N ALA A 79 -55.78 24.56 -93.19
CA ALA A 79 -56.80 25.11 -94.08
C ALA A 79 -56.12 25.51 -95.41
N SER A 80 -56.14 24.60 -96.38
CA SER A 80 -57.08 24.59 -97.51
C SER A 80 -56.63 25.50 -98.67
N ALA A 81 -56.14 24.83 -99.71
CA ALA A 81 -56.10 25.32 -101.07
C ALA A 81 -57.46 25.92 -101.50
N PRO A 82 -57.46 26.74 -102.56
CA PRO A 82 -58.29 26.35 -103.68
C PRO A 82 -57.51 26.34 -105.00
N ALA A 83 -57.71 25.23 -105.71
CA ALA A 83 -57.37 25.02 -107.10
C ALA A 83 -58.29 25.87 -108.04
N PRO A 84 -58.01 25.90 -109.34
CA PRO A 84 -58.27 27.03 -110.23
C PRO A 84 -59.64 27.01 -110.91
N SER A 85 -60.20 28.18 -111.20
CA SER A 85 -61.34 28.34 -112.10
C SER A 85 -60.94 29.06 -113.39
N ASN A 86 -61.18 28.31 -114.47
CA ASN A 86 -61.12 28.64 -115.89
C ASN A 86 -61.48 30.09 -116.30
N HIS A 87 -60.54 30.77 -116.96
CA HIS A 87 -60.84 31.61 -118.12
C HIS A 87 -59.88 31.26 -119.26
N ARG A 88 -60.38 30.36 -120.12
CA ARG A 88 -59.81 29.98 -121.42
C ARG A 88 -60.38 30.93 -122.47
N GLU A 89 -59.57 31.21 -123.50
CA GLU A 89 -59.86 31.99 -124.72
C GLU A 89 -59.53 33.49 -124.71
N LYS A 90 -58.24 33.79 -124.96
CA LYS A 90 -57.77 34.98 -125.74
C LYS A 90 -56.25 35.02 -126.05
N GLN A 91 -55.50 33.92 -125.99
CA GLN A 91 -54.02 33.95 -126.08
C GLN A 91 -53.41 33.93 -127.50
N GLY A 92 -54.22 33.85 -128.57
CA GLY A 92 -53.71 33.78 -129.96
C GLY A 92 -53.30 35.13 -130.57
N THR A 93 -53.90 36.23 -130.13
CA THR A 93 -53.58 37.59 -130.62
C THR A 93 -52.66 38.36 -129.66
N GLU A 94 -52.61 37.99 -128.38
CA GLU A 94 -51.72 38.60 -127.38
C GLU A 94 -50.25 38.22 -127.59
N ALA A 95 -49.94 37.02 -128.06
CA ALA A 95 -48.55 36.60 -128.33
C ALA A 95 -47.92 37.35 -129.53
N ALA A 96 -48.72 37.66 -130.56
CA ALA A 96 -48.27 38.43 -131.73
C ALA A 96 -48.11 39.93 -131.39
N VAL A 97 -49.02 40.50 -130.60
CA VAL A 97 -48.90 41.88 -130.10
C VAL A 97 -47.75 42.01 -129.08
N ALA A 98 -47.54 41.01 -128.22
CA ALA A 98 -46.39 40.97 -127.31
C ALA A 98 -45.05 40.89 -128.08
N ALA A 99 -44.99 40.18 -129.21
CA ALA A 99 -43.81 40.17 -130.07
C ALA A 99 -43.55 41.54 -130.72
N SER A 100 -44.59 42.28 -131.10
CA SER A 100 -44.50 43.65 -131.63
C SER A 100 -44.09 44.68 -130.58
N VAL A 101 -44.61 44.58 -129.34
CA VAL A 101 -44.24 45.46 -128.22
C VAL A 101 -42.80 45.18 -127.76
N ARG A 102 -42.34 43.93 -127.79
CA ARG A 102 -40.95 43.55 -127.46
C ARG A 102 -39.90 44.10 -128.42
N GLY A 103 -40.30 44.49 -129.63
CA GLY A 103 -39.43 45.06 -130.65
C GLY A 103 -39.23 46.58 -130.52
N THR A 104 -40.03 47.27 -129.70
CA THR A 104 -39.95 48.74 -129.58
C THR A 104 -38.76 49.16 -128.71
N VAL A 105 -38.25 50.38 -128.94
CA VAL A 105 -37.09 50.92 -128.22
C VAL A 105 -37.41 51.11 -126.74
N GLU A 106 -38.66 51.45 -126.42
CA GLU A 106 -39.17 51.64 -125.07
C GLU A 106 -39.18 50.33 -124.28
N TYR A 107 -39.55 49.21 -124.92
CA TYR A 107 -39.52 47.91 -124.26
C TYR A 107 -38.08 47.46 -123.95
N ARG A 108 -37.12 47.68 -124.87
CA ARG A 108 -35.71 47.37 -124.62
C ARG A 108 -35.16 48.20 -123.46
N ALA A 109 -35.47 49.50 -123.43
CA ALA A 109 -35.08 50.37 -122.32
C ALA A 109 -35.71 49.94 -120.98
N ALA A 110 -37.00 49.57 -120.98
CA ALA A 110 -37.67 49.05 -119.79
C ALA A 110 -37.03 47.73 -119.30
N TRP A 111 -36.71 46.82 -120.22
CA TRP A 111 -36.02 45.57 -119.93
C TRP A 111 -34.61 45.80 -119.37
N ASP A 112 -33.84 46.70 -119.96
CA ASP A 112 -32.50 47.05 -119.47
C ASP A 112 -32.56 47.67 -118.06
N VAL A 113 -33.60 48.45 -117.75
CA VAL A 113 -33.85 48.96 -116.40
C VAL A 113 -34.23 47.85 -115.43
N GLU A 114 -35.05 46.87 -115.84
CA GLU A 114 -35.35 45.69 -115.01
C GLU A 114 -34.12 44.84 -114.74
N LEU A 115 -33.30 44.58 -115.76
CA LEU A 115 -32.04 43.87 -115.62
C LEU A 115 -31.07 44.63 -114.71
N TRP A 116 -30.95 45.95 -114.87
CA TRP A 116 -30.14 46.79 -113.98
C TRP A 116 -30.64 46.73 -112.53
N LYS A 117 -31.96 46.82 -112.31
CA LYS A 117 -32.57 46.64 -110.98
C LYS A 117 -32.27 45.26 -110.40
N ALA A 118 -32.34 44.20 -111.20
CA ALA A 118 -32.03 42.83 -110.76
C ALA A 118 -30.55 42.67 -110.39
N VAL A 119 -29.63 43.20 -111.21
CA VAL A 119 -28.19 43.20 -110.92
C VAL A 119 -27.88 44.01 -109.66
N GLN A 120 -28.53 45.17 -109.48
CA GLN A 120 -28.36 46.00 -108.30
C GLN A 120 -28.95 45.35 -107.03
N ALA A 121 -30.11 44.71 -107.14
CA ALA A 121 -30.71 43.94 -106.06
C ALA A 121 -29.81 42.77 -105.65
N ALA A 122 -29.26 42.02 -106.60
CA ALA A 122 -28.31 40.94 -106.33
C ALA A 122 -27.03 41.46 -105.66
N ARG A 123 -26.53 42.64 -106.06
CA ARG A 123 -25.37 43.28 -105.41
C ARG A 123 -25.67 43.64 -103.95
N LEU A 124 -26.83 44.25 -103.67
CA LEU A 124 -27.25 44.60 -102.31
C LEU A 124 -27.48 43.34 -101.45
N GLN A 125 -28.07 42.29 -102.01
CA GLN A 125 -28.24 41.00 -101.33
C GLN A 125 -26.89 40.41 -100.93
N ARG A 126 -25.90 40.37 -101.83
CA ARG A 126 -24.54 39.90 -101.49
C ARG A 126 -23.90 40.74 -100.40
N GLN A 127 -24.02 42.07 -100.46
CA GLN A 127 -23.49 42.95 -99.41
C GLN A 127 -24.17 42.69 -98.05
N LEU A 128 -25.48 42.49 -98.03
CA LEU A 128 -26.21 42.13 -96.81
C LEU A 128 -25.79 40.75 -96.28
N GLU A 129 -25.60 39.77 -97.16
CA GLU A 129 -25.11 38.45 -96.78
C GLU A 129 -23.68 38.51 -96.21
N GLU A 130 -22.78 39.29 -96.81
CA GLU A 130 -21.43 39.50 -96.30
C GLU A 130 -21.44 40.21 -94.94
N GLN A 131 -22.27 41.24 -94.77
CA GLN A 131 -22.43 41.92 -93.49
C GLN A 131 -23.00 40.97 -92.43
N LYS A 132 -24.02 40.18 -92.77
CA LYS A 132 -24.57 39.14 -91.89
C LYS A 132 -23.51 38.11 -91.51
N LYS A 133 -22.74 37.59 -92.48
CA LYS A 133 -21.64 36.64 -92.22
C LYS A 133 -20.58 37.24 -91.30
N LYS A 134 -20.16 38.50 -91.54
CA LYS A 134 -19.21 39.22 -90.69
C LYS A 134 -19.75 39.42 -89.27
N ALA A 135 -21.01 39.82 -89.13
CA ALA A 135 -21.67 40.01 -87.83
C ALA A 135 -21.81 38.69 -87.05
N LEU A 136 -22.25 37.62 -87.71
CA LEU A 136 -22.35 36.28 -87.10
C LEU A 136 -20.97 35.74 -86.69
N ALA A 137 -19.94 35.95 -87.51
CA ALA A 137 -18.57 35.55 -87.16
C ALA A 137 -18.01 36.35 -85.98
N ALA A 138 -18.29 37.66 -85.91
CA ALA A 138 -17.92 38.48 -84.76
C ALA A 138 -18.64 38.06 -83.48
N LEU A 139 -19.95 37.77 -83.57
CA LEU A 139 -20.73 37.24 -82.45
C LEU A 139 -20.21 35.88 -81.99
N ALA A 140 -19.90 34.96 -82.91
CA ALA A 140 -19.34 33.66 -82.58
C ALA A 140 -17.98 33.78 -81.84
N LYS A 141 -17.12 34.70 -82.29
CA LYS A 141 -15.84 34.98 -81.58
C LYS A 141 -16.09 35.56 -80.19
N PHE A 142 -17.03 36.49 -80.04
CA PHE A 142 -17.39 37.07 -78.74
C PHE A 142 -17.96 36.05 -77.77
N VAL A 143 -18.87 35.18 -78.23
CA VAL A 143 -19.42 34.09 -77.42
C VAL A 143 -18.30 33.14 -76.99
N LYS A 144 -17.43 32.74 -77.92
CA LYS A 144 -16.28 31.87 -77.60
C LYS A 144 -15.35 32.47 -76.55
N THR A 145 -15.02 33.76 -76.63
CA THR A 145 -14.16 34.40 -75.62
C THR A 145 -14.86 34.52 -74.27
N LYS A 146 -16.17 34.78 -74.26
CA LYS A 146 -16.97 34.79 -73.03
C LYS A 146 -17.07 33.42 -72.38
N GLU A 147 -17.27 32.37 -73.17
CA GLU A 147 -17.27 30.97 -72.69
C GLU A 147 -15.90 30.59 -72.12
N GLN A 148 -14.80 30.88 -72.82
CA GLN A 148 -13.44 30.64 -72.33
C GLN A 148 -13.17 31.35 -70.99
N HIS A 149 -13.58 32.62 -70.87
CA HIS A 149 -13.44 33.37 -69.63
C HIS A 149 -14.33 32.80 -68.50
N ALA A 150 -15.54 32.33 -68.82
CA ALA A 150 -16.42 31.70 -67.84
C ALA A 150 -15.82 30.37 -67.34
N VAL A 151 -15.28 29.53 -68.22
CA VAL A 151 -14.60 28.28 -67.86
C VAL A 151 -13.38 28.55 -66.99
N ALA A 152 -12.49 29.46 -67.39
CA ALA A 152 -11.32 29.82 -66.60
C ALA A 152 -11.69 30.33 -65.20
N ASN A 153 -12.75 31.13 -65.09
CA ASN A 153 -13.28 31.57 -63.80
C ASN A 153 -13.84 30.44 -62.96
N CYS A 154 -14.54 29.47 -63.55
CA CYS A 154 -15.01 28.28 -62.84
C CYS A 154 -13.83 27.46 -62.32
N GLU A 155 -12.79 27.22 -63.14
CA GLU A 155 -11.61 26.48 -62.70
C GLU A 155 -10.87 27.19 -61.55
N ILE A 156 -10.78 28.53 -61.55
CA ILE A 156 -10.19 29.27 -60.42
C ILE A 156 -11.03 29.07 -59.16
N LYS A 157 -12.36 29.18 -59.27
CA LYS A 157 -13.28 28.96 -58.14
C LYS A 157 -13.20 27.52 -57.62
N GLU A 158 -13.11 26.53 -58.50
CA GLU A 158 -12.94 25.12 -58.13
C GLU A 158 -11.66 24.92 -57.33
N ARG A 159 -10.52 25.44 -57.80
CA ARG A 159 -9.25 25.37 -57.06
C ARG A 159 -9.34 26.05 -55.69
N ASP A 160 -10.02 27.18 -55.60
CA ASP A 160 -10.21 27.89 -54.32
C ASP A 160 -11.14 27.15 -53.36
N LEU A 161 -12.20 26.51 -53.88
CA LEU A 161 -13.08 25.65 -53.09
C LEU A 161 -12.30 24.44 -52.55
N VAL A 162 -11.53 23.75 -53.39
CA VAL A 162 -10.69 22.62 -52.95
C VAL A 162 -9.71 23.03 -51.85
N ARG A 163 -9.05 24.19 -51.96
CA ARG A 163 -8.16 24.71 -50.90
C ARG A 163 -8.92 25.01 -49.60
N ARG A 164 -10.15 25.51 -49.69
CA ARG A 164 -10.99 25.76 -48.50
C ARG A 164 -11.42 24.44 -47.85
N GLU A 165 -11.84 23.46 -48.65
CA GLU A 165 -12.20 22.12 -48.17
C GLU A 165 -11.02 21.43 -47.48
N GLN A 166 -9.80 21.53 -48.03
CA GLN A 166 -8.60 21.02 -47.39
C GLN A 166 -8.34 21.65 -46.03
N ARG A 167 -8.46 22.98 -45.92
CA ARG A 167 -8.31 23.68 -44.62
C ARG A 167 -9.37 23.24 -43.62
N VAL A 168 -10.63 23.13 -44.04
CA VAL A 168 -11.72 22.64 -43.17
C VAL A 168 -11.43 21.22 -42.70
N ALA A 169 -10.98 20.32 -43.58
CA ALA A 169 -10.63 18.96 -43.21
C ALA A 169 -9.44 18.87 -42.23
N GLU A 170 -8.46 19.78 -42.32
CA GLU A 170 -7.37 19.88 -41.35
C GLU A 170 -7.84 20.40 -39.99
N GLU A 171 -8.71 21.43 -39.99
CA GLU A 171 -9.32 21.98 -38.78
C GLU A 171 -10.20 20.94 -38.06
N GLU A 172 -10.98 20.16 -38.82
CA GLU A 172 -11.78 19.04 -38.30
C GLU A 172 -10.88 18.01 -37.59
N LYS A 173 -9.79 17.57 -38.24
CA LYS A 173 -8.80 16.67 -37.62
C LYS A 173 -8.19 17.27 -36.34
N GLN A 174 -7.91 18.57 -36.33
CA GLN A 174 -7.40 19.23 -35.12
C GLN A 174 -8.44 19.26 -34.00
N ILE A 175 -9.71 19.52 -34.33
CA ILE A 175 -10.83 19.49 -33.37
C ILE A 175 -11.02 18.08 -32.81
N GLU A 176 -10.95 17.03 -33.64
CA GLU A 176 -11.02 15.64 -33.19
C GLU A 176 -9.89 15.29 -32.22
N ARG A 177 -8.65 15.69 -32.51
CA ARG A 177 -7.51 15.51 -31.59
C ARG A 177 -7.70 16.25 -30.27
N ARG A 178 -8.29 17.45 -30.30
CA ARG A 178 -8.62 18.21 -29.08
C ARG A 178 -9.72 17.53 -28.29
N LYS A 179 -10.79 17.07 -28.94
CA LYS A 179 -11.88 16.30 -28.31
C LYS A 179 -11.34 15.05 -27.64
N TRP A 180 -10.51 14.28 -28.33
CA TRP A 180 -9.91 13.08 -27.76
C TRP A 180 -9.08 13.38 -26.51
N ARG A 181 -8.18 14.38 -26.56
CA ARG A 181 -7.42 14.83 -25.38
C ARG A 181 -8.32 15.27 -24.22
N LEU A 182 -9.41 16.00 -24.51
CA LEU A 182 -10.38 16.37 -23.49
C LEU A 182 -11.02 15.13 -22.84
N THR A 183 -11.39 14.11 -23.62
CA THR A 183 -11.96 12.88 -23.06
C THR A 183 -10.96 12.11 -22.19
N GLU A 184 -9.66 12.14 -22.50
CA GLU A 184 -8.62 11.57 -21.64
C GLU A 184 -8.48 12.34 -20.33
N MET A 185 -8.33 13.67 -20.42
CA MET A 185 -8.27 14.52 -19.23
C MET A 185 -9.50 14.36 -18.33
N GLU A 186 -10.69 14.21 -18.90
CA GLU A 186 -11.90 13.93 -18.13
C GLU A 186 -11.86 12.55 -17.45
N LYS A 187 -11.27 11.52 -18.08
CA LYS A 187 -11.08 10.20 -17.44
C LYS A 187 -10.12 10.33 -16.25
N ASP A 188 -8.99 11.01 -16.42
CA ASP A 188 -8.01 11.25 -15.36
C ASP A 188 -8.64 12.03 -14.20
N LEU A 189 -9.43 13.07 -14.50
CA LEU A 189 -10.16 13.82 -13.48
C LEU A 189 -11.21 12.98 -12.73
N ARG A 190 -11.84 12.00 -13.38
CA ARG A 190 -12.75 11.05 -12.70
C ARG A 190 -11.96 10.10 -11.80
N GLN A 191 -10.82 9.59 -12.26
CA GLN A 191 -9.94 8.72 -11.47
C GLN A 191 -9.39 9.45 -10.24
N LEU A 192 -8.87 10.67 -10.39
CA LEU A 192 -8.36 11.48 -9.28
C LEU A 192 -9.46 11.79 -8.26
N ARG A 193 -10.68 12.11 -8.70
CA ARG A 193 -11.82 12.30 -7.78
C ARG A 193 -12.16 11.04 -7.01
N GLN A 194 -12.12 9.87 -7.66
CA GLN A 194 -12.35 8.59 -7.00
C GLN A 194 -11.24 8.29 -5.97
N GLN A 195 -9.97 8.44 -6.35
CA GLN A 195 -8.84 8.25 -5.44
C GLN A 195 -8.91 9.18 -4.22
N LEU A 196 -9.30 10.44 -4.43
CA LEU A 196 -9.47 11.41 -3.36
C LEU A 196 -10.64 11.04 -2.43
N ALA A 197 -11.75 10.53 -2.99
CA ALA A 197 -12.86 10.04 -2.18
C ALA A 197 -12.47 8.79 -1.36
N ASP A 198 -11.72 7.86 -1.94
CA ASP A 198 -11.24 6.66 -1.25
C ASP A 198 -10.21 7.01 -0.17
N ALA A 199 -9.30 7.97 -0.43
CA ALA A 199 -8.36 8.48 0.56
C ALA A 199 -9.06 9.15 1.75
N ARG A 200 -10.12 9.94 1.50
CA ARG A 200 -10.94 10.52 2.57
C ARG A 200 -11.62 9.45 3.41
N ARG A 201 -12.19 8.42 2.78
CA ARG A 201 -12.81 7.29 3.51
C ARG A 201 -11.81 6.55 4.40
N ARG A 202 -10.62 6.25 3.90
CA ARG A 202 -9.56 5.63 4.71
C ARG A 202 -9.15 6.50 5.90
N ALA A 203 -8.96 7.81 5.66
CA ALA A 203 -8.63 8.74 6.73
C ALA A 203 -9.74 8.85 7.80
N GLU A 204 -11.02 8.78 7.39
CA GLU A 204 -12.16 8.73 8.30
C GLU A 204 -12.18 7.42 9.12
N GLU A 205 -11.91 6.28 8.48
CA GLU A 205 -11.80 4.97 9.15
C GLU A 205 -10.64 4.95 10.17
N ASP A 206 -9.46 5.43 9.80
CA ASP A 206 -8.29 5.52 10.67
C ASP A 206 -8.57 6.43 11.88
N ALA A 207 -9.16 7.61 11.65
CA ALA A 207 -9.56 8.51 12.73
C ALA A 207 -10.58 7.88 13.69
N MET A 208 -11.52 7.08 13.18
CA MET A 208 -12.49 6.36 14.00
C MET A 208 -11.81 5.28 14.86
N VAL A 209 -10.83 4.55 14.31
CA VAL A 209 -10.04 3.58 15.07
C VAL A 209 -9.20 4.26 16.15
N GLU A 210 -8.57 5.39 15.86
CA GLU A 210 -7.82 6.17 16.86
C GLU A 210 -8.72 6.65 18.00
N VAL A 211 -9.91 7.16 17.69
CA VAL A 211 -10.90 7.58 18.70
C VAL A 211 -11.35 6.38 19.55
N GLN A 212 -11.53 5.21 18.95
CA GLN A 212 -11.87 3.99 19.70
C GLN A 212 -10.76 3.60 20.67
N ARG A 213 -9.50 3.56 20.21
CA ARG A 213 -8.34 3.26 21.07
C ARG A 213 -8.21 4.26 22.21
N ALA A 214 -8.33 5.56 21.93
CA ALA A 214 -8.27 6.59 22.96
C ALA A 214 -9.39 6.45 24.00
N LYS A 215 -10.60 6.00 23.60
CA LYS A 215 -11.69 5.69 24.53
C LYS A 215 -11.40 4.48 25.39
N GLU A 216 -10.81 3.42 24.83
CA GLU A 216 -10.42 2.22 25.56
C GLU A 216 -9.32 2.54 26.59
N ASP A 217 -8.31 3.31 26.21
CA ASP A 217 -7.25 3.78 27.11
C ASP A 217 -7.80 4.66 28.24
N ALA A 218 -8.72 5.59 27.92
CA ALA A 218 -9.41 6.39 28.91
C ALA A 218 -10.25 5.53 29.87
N ALA A 219 -10.96 4.52 29.36
CA ALA A 219 -11.73 3.60 30.20
C ALA A 219 -10.82 2.77 31.13
N HIS A 220 -9.68 2.29 30.62
CA HIS A 220 -8.71 1.54 31.41
C HIS A 220 -8.07 2.40 32.51
N THR A 221 -7.68 3.64 32.21
CA THR A 221 -7.14 4.57 33.22
C THR A 221 -8.15 4.91 34.31
N VAL A 222 -9.42 5.12 33.95
CA VAL A 222 -10.51 5.32 34.91
C VAL A 222 -10.70 4.08 35.79
N ALA A 223 -10.70 2.88 35.21
CA ALA A 223 -10.82 1.63 35.98
C ALA A 223 -9.67 1.45 36.97
N LEU A 224 -8.44 1.75 36.56
CA LEU A 224 -7.26 1.70 37.44
C LEU A 224 -7.36 2.71 38.59
N GLN A 225 -7.83 3.93 38.30
CA GLN A 225 -8.06 4.95 39.33
C GLN A 225 -9.15 4.52 40.31
N GLN A 226 -10.26 3.95 39.83
CA GLN A 226 -11.32 3.41 40.68
C GLN A 226 -10.79 2.29 41.60
N GLN A 227 -9.96 1.38 41.08
CA GLN A 227 -9.34 0.33 41.89
C GLN A 227 -8.41 0.91 42.99
N ARG A 228 -7.65 1.97 42.67
CA ARG A 228 -6.80 2.65 43.67
C ARG A 228 -7.63 3.34 44.75
N VAL A 229 -8.72 3.99 44.36
CA VAL A 229 -9.66 4.61 45.31
C VAL A 229 -10.28 3.54 46.22
N GLN A 230 -10.77 2.42 45.67
CA GLN A 230 -11.31 1.31 46.45
C GLN A 230 -10.27 0.70 47.41
N ALA A 231 -9.01 0.56 46.97
CA ALA A 231 -7.94 0.06 47.84
C ALA A 231 -7.62 1.05 48.98
N ALA A 232 -7.63 2.36 48.70
CA ALA A 232 -7.46 3.40 49.71
C ALA A 232 -8.64 3.41 50.71
N GLU A 233 -9.87 3.33 50.22
CA GLU A 233 -11.09 3.23 51.05
C GLU A 233 -11.06 1.98 51.95
N ALA A 234 -10.63 0.83 51.43
CA ALA A 234 -10.48 -0.37 52.25
C ALA A 234 -9.37 -0.23 53.30
N GLN A 235 -8.33 0.58 53.04
CA GLN A 235 -7.30 0.88 54.05
C GLN A 235 -7.81 1.84 55.12
N THR A 236 -8.56 2.89 54.75
CA THR A 236 -9.16 3.82 55.72
C THR A 236 -10.16 3.10 56.62
N GLN A 237 -11.01 2.23 56.06
CA GLN A 237 -11.92 1.39 56.84
C GLN A 237 -11.19 0.51 57.87
N ARG A 238 -10.12 -0.19 57.47
CA ARG A 238 -9.32 -0.99 58.42
C ARG A 238 -8.65 -0.15 59.50
N ALA A 239 -8.22 1.07 59.17
CA ALA A 239 -7.64 1.98 60.16
C ALA A 239 -8.70 2.48 61.16
N GLU A 240 -9.89 2.81 60.67
CA GLU A 240 -11.05 3.16 61.50
C GLU A 240 -11.47 2.02 62.43
N GLU A 241 -11.53 0.78 61.93
CA GLU A 241 -11.81 -0.41 62.74
C GLU A 241 -10.78 -0.61 63.86
N ARG A 242 -9.48 -0.46 63.57
CA ARG A 242 -8.41 -0.53 64.59
C ARG A 242 -8.54 0.58 65.62
N LEU A 243 -8.90 1.79 65.19
CA LEU A 243 -9.11 2.92 66.08
C LEU A 243 -10.32 2.68 67.00
N GLN A 244 -11.44 2.19 66.46
CA GLN A 244 -12.61 1.80 67.25
C GLN A 244 -12.28 0.68 68.23
N GLN A 245 -11.49 -0.32 67.83
CA GLN A 245 -11.07 -1.39 68.72
C GLN A 245 -10.21 -0.86 69.87
N ALA A 246 -9.21 -0.03 69.58
CA ALA A 246 -8.38 0.60 70.61
C ALA A 246 -9.21 1.47 71.58
N GLN A 247 -10.24 2.16 71.09
CA GLN A 247 -11.18 2.89 71.94
C GLN A 247 -11.98 1.96 72.87
N ARG A 248 -12.48 0.82 72.35
CA ARG A 248 -13.19 -0.19 73.17
C ARG A 248 -12.26 -0.79 74.22
N ASP A 249 -11.02 -1.12 73.85
CA ASP A 249 -10.02 -1.69 74.75
C ASP A 249 -9.66 -0.69 75.87
N TYR A 250 -9.51 0.60 75.53
CA TYR A 250 -9.29 1.66 76.52
C TYR A 250 -10.45 1.78 77.51
N LEU A 251 -11.69 1.77 77.02
CA LEU A 251 -12.88 1.83 77.88
C LEU A 251 -12.94 0.58 78.79
N ALA A 252 -12.72 -0.62 78.25
CA ALA A 252 -12.67 -1.85 79.02
C ALA A 252 -11.59 -1.81 80.12
N LEU A 253 -10.37 -1.36 79.77
CA LEU A 253 -9.28 -1.21 80.74
C LEU A 253 -9.62 -0.19 81.83
N SER A 254 -10.30 0.92 81.48
CA SER A 254 -10.75 1.91 82.46
C SER A 254 -11.80 1.33 83.41
N GLU A 255 -12.74 0.53 82.91
CA GLU A 255 -13.72 -0.18 83.74
C GLU A 255 -13.04 -1.21 84.65
N GLU A 256 -12.09 -1.99 84.14
CA GLU A 256 -11.31 -2.95 84.92
C GLU A 256 -10.52 -2.26 86.03
N PHE A 257 -9.88 -1.13 85.74
CA PHE A 257 -9.17 -0.32 86.73
C PHE A 257 -10.11 0.22 87.82
N HIS A 258 -11.31 0.69 87.43
CA HIS A 258 -12.34 1.08 88.39
C HIS A 258 -12.78 -0.09 89.26
N ARG A 259 -13.10 -1.25 88.67
CA ARG A 259 -13.46 -2.48 89.40
C ARG A 259 -12.35 -2.92 90.34
N PHE A 260 -11.09 -2.85 89.92
CA PHE A 260 -9.93 -3.16 90.74
C PHE A 260 -9.83 -2.22 91.95
N ARG A 261 -9.97 -0.90 91.74
CA ARG A 261 -10.02 0.07 92.86
C ARG A 261 -11.16 -0.25 93.83
N THR A 262 -12.35 -0.56 93.33
CA THR A 262 -13.49 -0.92 94.18
C THR A 262 -13.23 -2.23 94.95
N ARG A 263 -12.65 -3.25 94.30
CA ARG A 263 -12.28 -4.52 94.96
C ARG A 263 -11.20 -4.31 96.02
N GLY A 264 -10.15 -3.55 95.75
CA GLY A 264 -9.09 -3.25 96.72
C GLY A 264 -9.59 -2.55 97.98
N LEU A 265 -10.73 -1.84 97.89
CA LEU A 265 -11.39 -1.21 99.04
C LEU A 265 -12.41 -2.12 99.76
N THR A 266 -12.84 -3.22 99.13
CA THR A 266 -13.95 -4.07 99.63
C THR A 266 -13.54 -5.52 99.93
N ALA A 267 -12.40 -6.00 99.41
CA ALA A 267 -11.89 -7.35 99.61
C ALA A 267 -10.95 -7.43 100.84
N PRO A 268 -11.08 -8.46 101.70
CA PRO A 268 -10.13 -8.73 102.78
C PRO A 268 -8.73 -9.04 102.20
N PRO A 269 -7.63 -8.65 102.85
CA PRO A 269 -6.28 -8.90 102.33
C PRO A 269 -6.06 -10.41 102.19
N GLU A 270 -5.98 -10.89 100.95
CA GLU A 270 -5.52 -12.25 100.66
C GLU A 270 -4.11 -12.41 101.25
N SER A 271 -3.91 -13.44 102.07
CA SER A 271 -2.63 -13.65 102.73
C SER A 271 -1.56 -13.99 101.69
N ILE A 272 -0.40 -13.34 101.79
CA ILE A 272 0.78 -13.52 100.92
C ILE A 272 1.10 -15.02 100.72
N THR A 273 0.86 -15.83 101.76
CA THR A 273 1.02 -17.28 101.76
C THR A 273 0.17 -18.02 100.72
N SER A 274 -1.06 -17.57 100.46
CA SER A 274 -1.95 -18.18 99.46
C SER A 274 -1.48 -17.91 98.03
N VAL A 275 -1.01 -16.70 97.76
CA VAL A 275 -0.47 -16.27 96.47
C VAL A 275 0.82 -17.02 96.15
N GLU A 276 1.73 -17.12 97.13
CA GLU A 276 2.95 -17.90 96.95
C GLU A 276 2.68 -19.39 96.69
N SER A 277 1.69 -19.97 97.36
CA SER A 277 1.31 -21.37 97.18
C SER A 277 0.79 -21.62 95.75
N ARG A 278 0.00 -20.68 95.21
CA ARG A 278 -0.51 -20.74 93.84
C ARG A 278 0.61 -20.65 92.80
N LEU A 279 1.53 -19.69 92.96
CA LEU A 279 2.67 -19.51 92.05
C LEU A 279 3.59 -20.74 92.00
N ARG A 280 3.83 -21.38 93.16
CA ARG A 280 4.62 -22.62 93.23
C ARG A 280 3.93 -23.77 92.49
N ALA A 281 2.60 -23.86 92.57
CA ALA A 281 1.84 -24.88 91.85
C ALA A 281 1.86 -24.65 90.33
N GLU A 282 1.66 -23.41 89.88
CA GLU A 282 1.73 -23.04 88.46
C GLU A 282 3.12 -23.31 87.87
N PHE A 283 4.19 -22.94 88.59
CA PHE A 283 5.57 -23.22 88.18
C PHE A 283 5.83 -24.73 88.05
N ALA A 284 5.32 -25.55 88.98
CA ALA A 284 5.47 -27.00 88.91
C ALA A 284 4.77 -27.58 87.66
N VAL A 285 3.59 -27.09 87.31
CA VAL A 285 2.85 -27.50 86.11
C VAL A 285 3.59 -27.10 84.84
N GLU A 286 4.16 -25.90 84.77
CA GLU A 286 4.95 -25.45 83.61
C GLU A 286 6.22 -26.28 83.42
N GLN A 287 6.93 -26.58 84.51
CA GLN A 287 8.12 -27.44 84.46
C GLN A 287 7.78 -28.84 83.94
N GLN A 288 6.67 -29.41 84.40
CA GLN A 288 6.20 -30.71 83.91
C GLN A 288 5.81 -30.66 82.42
N ALA A 289 5.12 -29.60 81.99
CA ALA A 289 4.75 -29.43 80.58
C ALA A 289 5.97 -29.28 79.65
N LEU A 290 7.07 -28.68 80.14
CA LEU A 290 8.33 -28.60 79.39
C LEU A 290 9.02 -29.97 79.29
N GLN A 291 9.07 -30.75 80.37
CA GLN A 291 9.61 -32.11 80.36
C GLN A 291 8.85 -32.98 79.35
N ASP A 292 7.52 -32.96 79.40
CA ASP A 292 6.65 -33.68 78.46
C ASP A 292 6.93 -33.32 76.99
N ARG A 293 7.15 -32.02 76.68
CA ARG A 293 7.47 -31.59 75.32
C ARG A 293 8.81 -32.11 74.84
N LEU A 294 9.82 -32.15 75.72
CA LEU A 294 11.13 -32.69 75.39
C LEU A 294 11.06 -34.20 75.16
N GLU A 295 10.32 -34.93 76.00
CA GLU A 295 10.12 -36.37 75.83
C GLU A 295 9.39 -36.72 74.54
N ARG A 296 8.35 -35.96 74.17
CA ARG A 296 7.64 -36.16 72.89
C ARG A 296 8.57 -35.97 71.70
N ARG A 297 9.35 -34.89 71.66
CA ARG A 297 10.35 -34.66 70.60
C ARG A 297 11.40 -35.76 70.55
N HIS A 298 11.84 -36.26 71.70
CA HIS A 298 12.81 -37.34 71.74
C HIS A 298 12.23 -38.64 71.15
N LYS A 299 11.02 -39.03 71.55
CA LYS A 299 10.30 -40.21 71.04
C LYS A 299 10.00 -40.10 69.54
N GLU A 300 9.60 -38.92 69.07
CA GLU A 300 9.37 -38.65 67.64
C GLU A 300 10.67 -38.79 66.83
N ASN A 301 11.78 -38.21 67.30
CA ASN A 301 13.08 -38.33 66.65
C ASN A 301 13.58 -39.78 66.61
N GLU A 302 13.42 -40.52 67.70
CA GLU A 302 13.76 -41.95 67.76
C GLU A 302 12.94 -42.75 66.74
N HIS A 303 11.63 -42.47 66.66
CA HIS A 303 10.76 -43.15 65.69
C HIS A 303 11.14 -42.83 64.25
N GLN A 304 11.46 -41.57 63.92
CA GLN A 304 11.94 -41.16 62.60
C GLN A 304 13.25 -41.86 62.21
N LEU A 305 14.20 -41.97 63.16
CA LEU A 305 15.46 -42.68 62.93
C LEU A 305 15.22 -44.17 62.66
N LEU A 306 14.34 -44.81 63.44
CA LEU A 306 13.99 -46.22 63.23
C LEU A 306 13.31 -46.46 61.88
N GLN A 307 12.40 -45.57 61.45
CA GLN A 307 11.78 -45.64 60.13
C GLN A 307 12.84 -45.53 59.03
N ARG A 308 13.73 -44.53 59.12
CA ARG A 308 14.81 -44.34 58.15
C ARG A 308 15.76 -45.54 58.08
N CYS A 309 16.08 -46.17 59.20
CA CYS A 309 16.86 -47.41 59.22
C CYS A 309 16.15 -48.55 58.47
N ARG A 310 14.84 -48.72 58.66
CA ARG A 310 14.06 -49.74 57.95
C ARG A 310 14.01 -49.49 56.45
N GLU A 311 13.79 -48.24 56.02
CA GLU A 311 13.81 -47.85 54.61
C GLU A 311 15.17 -48.16 53.96
N LEU A 312 16.26 -47.77 54.64
CA LEU A 312 17.62 -48.06 54.17
C LEU A 312 17.90 -49.56 54.08
N GLU A 313 17.40 -50.38 55.02
CA GLU A 313 17.51 -51.84 54.95
C GLU A 313 16.75 -52.43 53.75
N GLU A 314 15.56 -51.91 53.44
CA GLU A 314 14.79 -52.32 52.25
C GLU A 314 15.47 -51.93 50.95
N GLU A 315 16.00 -50.71 50.86
CA GLU A 315 16.80 -50.27 49.71
C GLU A 315 18.05 -51.14 49.53
N ASN A 316 18.73 -51.48 50.62
CA ASN A 316 19.90 -52.35 50.58
C ASN A 316 19.53 -53.77 50.12
N LYS A 317 18.38 -54.31 50.57
CA LYS A 317 17.82 -55.58 50.06
C LYS A 317 17.52 -55.50 48.56
N ARG A 318 16.88 -54.42 48.09
CA ARG A 318 16.57 -54.21 46.65
C ARG A 318 17.84 -54.11 45.81
N LEU A 319 18.83 -53.33 46.25
CA LEU A 319 20.12 -53.19 45.56
C LEU A 319 20.87 -54.52 45.53
N THR A 320 20.86 -55.28 46.63
CA THR A 320 21.47 -56.62 46.68
C THR A 320 20.78 -57.56 45.69
N ALA A 321 19.45 -57.54 45.60
CA ALA A 321 18.69 -58.34 44.63
C ALA A 321 18.94 -57.92 43.17
N LEU A 322 19.11 -56.63 42.89
CA LEU A 322 19.50 -56.16 41.56
C LEU A 322 20.93 -56.57 41.21
N ALA A 323 21.85 -56.52 42.19
CA ALA A 323 23.22 -56.97 42.00
C ALA A 323 23.31 -58.48 41.72
N THR A 324 22.51 -59.32 42.39
CA THR A 324 22.43 -60.76 42.08
C THR A 324 21.84 -61.01 40.70
N LYS A 325 20.73 -60.34 40.34
CA LYS A 325 20.16 -60.40 38.98
C LYS A 325 21.16 -59.99 37.90
N ARG A 326 21.95 -58.93 38.12
CA ARG A 326 22.98 -58.47 37.17
C ARG A 326 24.12 -59.48 37.05
N ARG A 327 24.55 -60.10 38.15
CA ARG A 327 25.53 -61.19 38.13
C ARG A 327 25.02 -62.40 37.36
N GLU A 328 23.75 -62.77 37.53
CA GLU A 328 23.12 -63.86 36.77
C GLU A 328 23.01 -63.54 35.28
N GLN A 329 22.61 -62.30 34.91
CA GLN A 329 22.63 -61.85 33.52
C GLN A 329 24.02 -61.94 32.91
N LEU A 330 25.04 -61.47 33.64
CA LEU A 330 26.43 -61.57 33.18
C LEU A 330 26.85 -63.03 33.01
N ARG A 331 26.44 -63.93 33.93
CA ARG A 331 26.69 -65.37 33.82
C ARG A 331 26.04 -65.97 32.56
N ARG A 332 24.77 -65.63 32.28
CA ARG A 332 24.10 -66.04 31.04
C ARG A 332 24.82 -65.52 29.80
N THR A 333 25.21 -64.24 29.77
CA THR A 333 25.97 -63.71 28.63
C THR A 333 27.35 -64.36 28.48
N THR A 334 28.02 -64.75 29.58
CA THR A 334 29.28 -65.48 29.47
C THR A 334 29.07 -66.90 28.95
N ASP A 335 27.99 -67.56 29.36
CA ASP A 335 27.62 -68.89 28.87
C ASP A 335 27.22 -68.82 27.37
N ASP A 336 26.45 -67.80 26.96
CA ASP A 336 26.10 -67.53 25.56
C ASP A 336 27.34 -67.22 24.71
N LEU A 337 28.27 -66.42 25.23
CA LEU A 337 29.55 -66.15 24.55
C LEU A 337 30.41 -67.42 24.44
N ALA A 338 30.41 -68.28 25.45
CA ALA A 338 31.10 -69.57 25.38
C ALA A 338 30.46 -70.49 24.32
N HIS A 339 29.13 -70.54 24.25
CA HIS A 339 28.39 -71.26 23.23
C HIS A 339 28.65 -70.71 21.82
N LEU A 340 28.58 -69.38 21.63
CA LEU A 340 28.89 -68.74 20.35
C LEU A 340 30.35 -68.94 19.93
N LYS A 341 31.30 -68.96 20.86
CA LYS A 341 32.70 -69.30 20.56
C LYS A 341 32.85 -70.74 20.09
N LEU A 342 32.13 -71.68 20.69
CA LEU A 342 32.09 -73.08 20.25
C LEU A 342 31.49 -73.21 18.84
N VAL A 343 30.37 -72.53 18.57
CA VAL A 343 29.74 -72.51 17.25
C VAL A 343 30.62 -71.84 16.20
N ASN A 344 31.23 -70.69 16.52
CA ASN A 344 32.19 -70.03 15.62
C ASN A 344 33.41 -70.91 15.37
N GLY A 345 33.96 -71.58 16.38
CA GLY A 345 35.04 -72.55 16.19
C GLY A 345 34.63 -73.69 15.26
N ALA A 346 33.42 -74.24 15.41
CA ALA A 346 32.89 -75.27 14.51
C ALA A 346 32.68 -74.74 13.08
N LEU A 347 32.22 -73.48 12.92
CA LEU A 347 32.08 -72.82 11.62
C LEU A 347 33.44 -72.49 10.98
N GLU A 348 34.42 -72.06 11.77
CA GLU A 348 35.80 -71.84 11.34
C GLU A 348 36.46 -73.16 10.91
N GLU A 349 36.23 -74.26 11.61
CA GLU A 349 36.64 -75.60 11.17
C GLU A 349 35.98 -76.01 9.85
N GLN A 350 34.70 -75.67 9.65
CA GLN A 350 34.02 -75.89 8.36
C GLN A 350 34.60 -74.99 7.26
N LEU A 351 34.92 -73.74 7.55
CA LEU A 351 35.56 -72.81 6.61
C LEU A 351 37.00 -73.23 6.26
N GLN A 352 37.77 -73.75 7.22
CA GLN A 352 39.11 -74.31 6.95
C GLN A 352 39.03 -75.58 6.09
N ARG A 353 37.98 -76.40 6.27
CA ARG A 353 37.69 -77.54 5.38
C ARG A 353 37.27 -77.12 3.97
N LEU A 354 36.63 -75.96 3.82
CA LEU A 354 36.27 -75.39 2.51
C LEU A 354 37.41 -74.54 1.88
N GLY A 355 38.33 -74.02 2.69
CA GLY A 355 39.49 -73.25 2.25
C GLY A 355 40.71 -74.10 1.84
N THR A 356 40.72 -75.39 2.15
CA THR A 356 41.81 -76.33 1.75
C THR A 356 41.67 -76.88 0.33
N THR A 357 40.63 -76.45 -0.42
CA THR A 357 40.46 -76.77 -1.87
C THR A 357 40.68 -75.58 -2.81
N ALA A 358 41.15 -74.44 -2.31
CA ALA A 358 41.53 -73.28 -3.12
C ALA A 358 42.97 -72.85 -2.78
N THR A 359 43.93 -73.52 -3.44
CA THR A 359 45.26 -73.03 -3.84
C THR A 359 45.86 -71.90 -2.99
N SER A 360 46.89 -72.17 -2.17
CA SER A 360 48.28 -72.22 -2.65
C SER A 360 48.64 -71.10 -3.65
N ALA A 361 49.01 -69.91 -3.16
CA ALA A 361 50.03 -69.06 -3.77
C ALA A 361 50.22 -67.75 -2.99
N ALA A 362 51.49 -67.40 -2.74
CA ALA A 362 52.02 -66.14 -2.19
C ALA A 362 51.75 -65.90 -0.69
N GLY A 363 52.73 -65.72 0.20
CA GLY A 363 54.14 -65.38 0.04
C GLY A 363 54.46 -64.17 0.92
N ALA A 364 55.32 -64.40 1.94
CA ALA A 364 56.17 -63.51 2.76
C ALA A 364 56.08 -61.97 2.53
N THR A 365 56.08 -61.09 3.55
CA THR A 365 57.18 -60.73 4.48
C THR A 365 56.63 -59.76 5.56
N ALA A 366 56.85 -59.97 6.87
CA ALA A 366 57.95 -59.48 7.72
C ALA A 366 57.60 -58.25 8.60
N ALA A 367 58.04 -58.35 9.87
CA ALA A 367 58.36 -57.31 10.86
C ALA A 367 57.20 -56.47 11.43
N GLU A 368 57.12 -56.09 12.70
CA GLU A 368 57.87 -56.30 13.95
C GLU A 368 57.05 -55.60 15.06
N ASP A 369 57.26 -56.02 16.31
CA ASP A 369 57.18 -55.26 17.58
C ASP A 369 55.93 -54.41 17.92
N SER A 370 55.38 -54.38 19.14
CA SER A 370 55.68 -54.98 20.43
C SER A 370 54.56 -54.59 21.42
N ASN A 371 54.34 -55.45 22.42
CA ASN A 371 53.95 -55.17 23.81
C ASN A 371 53.04 -53.96 24.16
N ALA A 372 51.93 -54.24 24.85
CA ALA A 372 51.94 -54.21 26.33
C ALA A 372 50.60 -54.67 26.93
N ALA A 373 50.73 -55.40 28.03
CA ALA A 373 49.68 -56.07 28.78
C ALA A 373 49.18 -55.24 29.98
N SER A 374 48.09 -55.76 30.56
CA SER A 374 47.56 -55.52 31.93
C SER A 374 46.82 -54.19 32.12
N GLY A 375 45.59 -54.19 32.62
CA GLY A 375 45.21 -54.55 34.00
C GLY A 375 44.97 -53.23 34.73
N GLY A 376 43.74 -52.79 34.99
CA GLY A 376 42.92 -53.27 36.09
C GLY A 376 42.71 -52.16 37.14
N LYS A 377 41.43 -51.84 37.41
CA LYS A 377 40.85 -51.26 38.65
C LYS A 377 41.13 -49.79 39.06
N LYS A 378 39.99 -49.09 39.22
CA LYS A 378 39.56 -48.15 40.30
C LYS A 378 40.47 -46.95 40.61
N LYS A 379 39.92 -45.73 40.55
CA LYS A 379 39.40 -44.95 41.71
C LYS A 379 38.92 -43.55 41.24
N ARG A 380 37.85 -43.09 41.87
CA ARG A 380 37.32 -41.71 41.84
C ARG A 380 38.41 -40.67 42.13
N THR A 381 38.37 -39.54 41.43
CA THR A 381 38.41 -38.16 41.97
C THR A 381 38.09 -37.17 40.86
N ALA A 382 37.42 -36.09 41.26
CA ALA A 382 36.86 -35.04 40.42
C ALA A 382 37.88 -33.96 40.03
N GLU A 383 37.41 -33.07 39.15
CA GLU A 383 37.81 -31.66 38.97
C GLU A 383 38.98 -31.31 38.04
N LEU A 384 38.76 -30.19 37.31
CA LEU A 384 39.62 -29.43 36.38
C LEU A 384 39.61 -29.85 34.90
N LYS A 385 38.58 -29.38 34.17
CA LYS A 385 38.64 -29.04 32.72
C LYS A 385 37.40 -28.24 32.28
N GLU A 386 37.12 -27.10 32.93
CA GLU A 386 36.01 -26.20 32.55
C GLU A 386 36.42 -24.99 31.68
N GLY A 387 37.73 -24.78 31.44
CA GLY A 387 38.21 -23.58 30.74
C GLY A 387 38.09 -23.58 29.20
N ASN A 388 37.85 -24.73 28.55
CA ASN A 388 37.92 -24.83 27.07
C ASN A 388 36.55 -24.95 26.37
N VAL A 389 35.47 -25.11 27.13
CA VAL A 389 34.11 -25.27 26.57
C VAL A 389 33.47 -23.91 26.24
N VAL A 390 33.82 -22.87 27.02
CA VAL A 390 33.23 -21.53 26.88
C VAL A 390 33.73 -20.81 25.62
N GLN A 391 35.03 -20.90 25.31
CA GLN A 391 35.58 -20.26 24.10
C GLN A 391 35.08 -20.92 22.81
N GLN A 392 34.88 -22.24 22.82
CA GLN A 392 34.35 -22.95 21.65
C GLN A 392 32.88 -22.61 21.40
N ALA A 393 32.06 -22.48 22.46
CA ALA A 393 30.66 -22.07 22.34
C ALA A 393 30.49 -20.62 21.82
N GLN A 394 31.35 -19.69 22.27
CA GLN A 394 31.32 -18.29 21.82
C GLN A 394 31.72 -18.16 20.34
N SER A 395 32.72 -18.91 19.87
CA SER A 395 33.12 -18.89 18.45
C SER A 395 32.02 -19.38 17.50
N VAL A 396 31.24 -20.39 17.92
CA VAL A 396 30.10 -20.91 17.15
C VAL A 396 28.99 -19.86 17.09
N HIS A 397 28.72 -19.16 18.20
CA HIS A 397 27.69 -18.12 18.26
C HIS A 397 28.01 -16.92 17.35
N VAL A 398 29.24 -16.40 17.39
CA VAL A 398 29.66 -15.30 16.50
C VAL A 398 29.57 -15.72 15.02
N SER A 399 29.98 -16.96 14.69
CA SER A 399 29.86 -17.47 13.32
C SER A 399 28.40 -17.58 12.84
N SER A 400 27.47 -17.87 13.76
CA SER A 400 26.05 -17.93 13.46
C SER A 400 25.44 -16.54 13.22
N LEU A 401 25.84 -15.54 14.00
CA LEU A 401 25.42 -14.15 13.83
C LEU A 401 25.88 -13.57 12.49
N VAL A 402 27.14 -13.82 12.09
CA VAL A 402 27.66 -13.35 10.79
C VAL A 402 26.85 -13.93 9.63
N LYS A 403 26.59 -15.24 9.65
CA LYS A 403 25.82 -15.93 8.60
C LYS A 403 24.38 -15.40 8.50
N GLU A 404 23.76 -15.13 9.65
CA GLU A 404 22.40 -14.60 9.69
C GLU A 404 22.33 -13.14 9.21
N ILE A 405 23.31 -12.30 9.57
CA ILE A 405 23.44 -10.94 9.02
C ILE A 405 23.59 -10.97 7.50
N GLU A 406 24.43 -11.85 6.95
CA GLU A 406 24.61 -12.00 5.51
C GLU A 406 23.36 -12.54 4.80
N ARG A 407 22.60 -13.42 5.47
CA ARG A 407 21.31 -13.90 4.97
C ARG A 407 20.29 -12.76 4.89
N LEU A 408 20.11 -11.99 5.97
CA LEU A 408 19.16 -10.87 5.97
C LEU A 408 19.55 -9.76 4.98
N ARG A 409 20.84 -9.49 4.80
CA ARG A 409 21.31 -8.56 3.76
C ARG A 409 21.00 -9.04 2.34
N ARG A 410 21.03 -10.35 2.09
CA ARG A 410 20.62 -10.93 0.81
C ARG A 410 19.10 -10.81 0.64
N GLU A 411 18.32 -11.19 1.65
CA GLU A 411 16.86 -11.05 1.63
C GLU A 411 16.42 -9.60 1.38
N ARG A 412 17.06 -8.62 2.05
CA ARG A 412 16.81 -7.19 1.81
C ARG A 412 17.03 -6.81 0.34
N ARG A 413 18.16 -7.22 -0.26
CA ARG A 413 18.46 -6.92 -1.68
C ARG A 413 17.44 -7.57 -2.61
N THR A 414 17.13 -8.85 -2.41
CA THR A 414 16.12 -9.57 -3.18
C THR A 414 14.76 -8.88 -3.10
N ILE A 415 14.34 -8.45 -1.91
CA ILE A 415 13.06 -7.77 -1.73
C ILE A 415 13.06 -6.41 -2.44
N VAL A 416 14.11 -5.61 -2.36
CA VAL A 416 14.11 -4.29 -3.01
C VAL A 416 14.26 -4.41 -4.54
N GLU A 417 15.13 -5.29 -5.02
CA GLU A 417 15.46 -5.42 -6.45
C GLU A 417 14.40 -6.22 -7.22
N ASP A 418 13.84 -7.30 -6.65
CA ASP A 418 12.88 -8.18 -7.36
C ASP A 418 11.42 -7.70 -7.25
N SER A 419 11.15 -6.71 -6.38
CA SER A 419 9.78 -6.19 -6.21
C SER A 419 9.30 -5.27 -7.34
N ALA A 420 10.10 -5.04 -8.38
CA ALA A 420 9.76 -4.16 -9.51
C ALA A 420 9.25 -2.75 -9.08
N GLY A 421 9.77 -2.23 -7.95
CA GLY A 421 9.36 -0.94 -7.37
C GLY A 421 8.12 -0.99 -6.47
N ALA A 422 7.61 -2.18 -6.10
CA ALA A 422 6.52 -2.31 -5.14
C ALA A 422 6.97 -2.11 -3.68
N LEU A 423 8.25 -2.32 -3.39
CA LEU A 423 8.86 -2.15 -2.07
C LEU A 423 10.14 -1.32 -2.22
N ASP A 424 10.05 -0.05 -1.84
CA ASP A 424 11.17 0.89 -1.85
C ASP A 424 12.02 0.77 -0.56
N GLU A 425 13.17 1.44 -0.53
CA GLU A 425 14.07 1.46 0.63
C GLU A 425 13.39 1.96 1.92
N ASP A 426 12.36 2.79 1.78
CA ASP A 426 11.57 3.35 2.89
C ASP A 426 10.41 2.47 3.35
N SER A 427 10.18 1.32 2.71
CA SER A 427 9.11 0.39 3.08
C SER A 427 9.28 -0.14 4.51
N ASP A 428 8.18 -0.27 5.25
CA ASP A 428 8.18 -0.79 6.63
C ASP A 428 8.87 -2.16 6.74
N VAL A 429 8.70 -3.02 5.72
CA VAL A 429 9.35 -4.35 5.68
C VAL A 429 10.87 -4.22 5.58
N VAL A 430 11.36 -3.32 4.73
CA VAL A 430 12.80 -3.06 4.55
C VAL A 430 13.38 -2.41 5.81
N ARG A 431 12.65 -1.46 6.41
CA ARG A 431 13.03 -0.84 7.69
C ARG A 431 13.11 -1.85 8.84
N CYS A 432 12.20 -2.80 8.93
CA CYS A 432 12.25 -3.88 9.93
C CYS A 432 13.48 -4.78 9.72
N LEU A 433 13.82 -5.12 8.48
CA LEU A 433 15.03 -5.87 8.15
C LEU A 433 16.30 -5.09 8.53
N ASP A 434 16.35 -3.79 8.20
CA ASP A 434 17.49 -2.92 8.49
C ASP A 434 17.68 -2.72 10.01
N ALA A 435 16.59 -2.60 10.77
CA ALA A 435 16.63 -2.57 12.23
C ALA A 435 17.20 -3.87 12.80
N ARG A 436 16.72 -5.03 12.30
CA ARG A 436 17.19 -6.34 12.77
C ARG A 436 18.65 -6.61 12.41
N ILE A 437 19.08 -6.22 11.22
CA ILE A 437 20.49 -6.26 10.80
C ILE A 437 21.33 -5.40 11.75
N SER A 438 20.87 -4.18 12.06
CA SER A 438 21.58 -3.26 12.95
C SER A 438 21.68 -3.77 14.39
N ASP A 439 20.64 -4.44 14.90
CA ASP A 439 20.66 -5.09 16.22
C ASP A 439 21.71 -6.20 16.28
N MET A 440 21.71 -7.12 15.30
CA MET A 440 22.68 -8.22 15.26
C MET A 440 24.11 -7.73 15.05
N VAL A 441 24.30 -6.65 14.27
CA VAL A 441 25.62 -6.01 14.14
C VAL A 441 26.06 -5.41 15.47
N ARG A 442 25.16 -4.78 16.24
CA ARG A 442 25.46 -4.29 17.59
C ARG A 442 25.82 -5.41 18.54
N GLU A 443 25.08 -6.53 18.53
CA GLU A 443 25.39 -7.72 19.32
C GLU A 443 26.80 -8.26 19.00
N LEU A 444 27.16 -8.32 17.71
CA LEU A 444 28.48 -8.77 17.27
C LEU A 444 29.61 -7.82 17.75
N HIS A 445 29.38 -6.50 17.69
CA HIS A 445 30.34 -5.52 18.21
C HIS A 445 30.49 -5.60 19.73
N ALA A 446 29.39 -5.79 20.47
CA ALA A 446 29.43 -5.99 21.92
C ALA A 446 30.24 -7.25 22.26
N HIS A 447 30.01 -8.34 21.54
CA HIS A 447 30.74 -9.60 21.77
C HIS A 447 32.25 -9.48 21.45
N ASN A 448 32.62 -8.71 20.43
CA ASN A 448 34.02 -8.41 20.11
C ASN A 448 34.68 -7.49 21.15
N GLN A 449 33.93 -6.54 21.73
CA GLN A 449 34.44 -5.68 22.80
C GLN A 449 34.68 -6.47 24.09
N GLU A 450 33.78 -7.40 24.44
CA GLU A 450 33.97 -8.32 25.56
C GLU A 450 35.22 -9.20 25.38
N MET A 451 35.45 -9.71 24.16
CA MET A 451 36.65 -10.48 23.85
C MET A 451 37.95 -9.65 23.94
N GLN A 452 37.91 -8.36 23.59
CA GLN A 452 39.07 -7.48 23.73
C GLN A 452 39.39 -7.14 25.19
N GLN A 453 38.38 -7.04 26.07
CA GLN A 453 38.58 -6.80 27.50
C GLN A 453 39.10 -8.03 28.26
N VAL A 454 38.90 -9.24 27.73
CA VAL A 454 39.41 -10.49 28.34
C VAL A 454 40.88 -10.78 27.96
N VAL A 455 41.40 -10.12 26.91
CA VAL A 455 42.75 -10.36 26.36
C VAL A 455 43.75 -9.26 26.74
N GLY A 456 43.29 -8.12 27.28
CA GLY A 456 44.15 -7.07 27.87
C GLY A 456 44.30 -7.23 29.37
#